data_AF-A0A397BBU7-F1
#
_entry.id   AF-A0A397BBU7-F1
#
_cell.length_a   1.000
_cell.length_b   1.000
_cell.length_c   1.000
_cell.angle_alpha   90.00
_cell.angle_beta   90.00
_cell.angle_gamma   90.00
#
_symmetry.space_group_name_H-M   'P 1'
#
loop_
_entity.id
_entity.type
_entity.pdbx_description
1 polymer ?
#
loop_
_entity_poly.entity_id
_entity_poly.type
_entity_poly.pdbx_seq_one_letter_code
_entity_poly.pdbx_strand_id
1 'polypeptide(L)' 'MVSGHVDTGAPLPDCMFGKLVASTRIMAATNLLKQLEFSALDMALHHQYDPYSTTETIFDVKDQVAER' A
#
# COMPACT_ATOMS: atom_id res chain seq x y z
N MET A 1 -10.70 24.87 9.54
CA MET A 1 -10.75 23.73 10.49
C MET A 1 -10.58 22.47 9.65
N VAL A 2 -9.60 21.59 9.94
CA VAL A 2 -9.32 20.41 9.08
C VAL A 2 -10.22 19.20 9.43
N SER A 3 -10.72 19.11 10.68
CA SER A 3 -11.62 18.04 11.13
C SER A 3 -12.80 18.57 11.97
N GLY A 4 -13.90 18.91 11.30
CA GLY A 4 -15.17 19.29 11.94
C GLY A 4 -16.33 18.48 11.36
N HIS A 5 -17.40 18.30 12.14
CA HIS A 5 -18.61 17.63 11.67
C HIS A 5 -19.23 18.43 10.51
N VAL A 6 -19.64 17.74 9.44
CA VAL A 6 -20.11 18.38 8.20
C VAL A 6 -21.32 19.28 8.42
N ASP A 7 -22.29 18.83 9.23
CA ASP A 7 -23.52 19.60 9.46
C ASP A 7 -23.41 20.64 10.59
N THR A 8 -22.72 20.32 11.69
CA THR A 8 -22.74 21.15 12.91
C THR A 8 -21.49 22.02 13.07
N GLY A 9 -20.43 21.74 12.30
CA GLY A 9 -19.13 22.39 12.46
C GLY A 9 -18.42 22.06 13.79
N ALA A 10 -19.00 21.19 14.63
CA ALA A 10 -18.42 20.80 15.89
C ALA A 10 -17.06 20.12 15.68
N PRO A 11 -16.04 20.42 16.49
CA PRO A 11 -14.72 19.83 16.34
C PRO A 11 -14.74 18.34 16.68
N LEU A 12 -13.76 17.59 16.17
CA LEU A 12 -13.54 16.21 16.55
C LEU A 12 -13.28 16.09 18.08
N PRO A 13 -13.99 15.22 18.81
CA PRO A 13 -13.75 15.03 20.24
C PRO A 13 -12.35 14.48 20.56
N ASP A 14 -11.72 14.98 21.62
CA ASP A 14 -10.36 14.59 22.04
C ASP A 14 -10.23 13.08 22.28
N CYS A 15 -11.27 12.44 22.82
CA CYS A 15 -11.25 10.99 23.08
C CYS A 15 -11.22 10.17 21.77
N MET A 16 -11.84 10.67 20.70
CA MET A 16 -11.79 10.04 19.38
C MET A 16 -10.46 10.32 18.69
N PHE A 17 -9.96 11.56 18.81
CA PHE A 17 -8.64 11.91 18.33
C PHE A 17 -7.55 11.02 18.95
N GLY A 18 -7.60 10.79 20.27
CA GLY A 18 -6.69 9.88 20.96
C GLY A 18 -6.72 8.45 20.40
N LYS A 19 -7.92 7.93 20.06
CA LYS A 19 -8.05 6.62 19.41
C LYS A 19 -7.42 6.59 18.01
N LEU A 20 -7.58 7.66 17.22
CA LEU A 20 -6.96 7.76 15.90
C LEU A 20 -5.43 7.76 16.00
N VAL A 21 -4.88 8.53 16.95
CA VAL A 21 -3.43 8.59 17.20
C VAL A 21 -2.89 7.21 17.60
N ALA A 22 -3.57 6.51 18.51
CA ALA A 22 -3.21 5.15 18.90
C ALA A 22 -3.26 4.16 17.72
N SER A 23 -4.13 4.43 16.74
CA SER A 23 -4.35 3.58 15.57
C SER A 23 -3.38 3.85 14.40
N THR A 24 -2.49 4.83 14.51
CA THR A 24 -1.58 5.25 13.42
C THR A 24 -0.67 4.15 12.86
N ARG A 25 -0.45 3.08 13.64
CA ARG A 25 0.40 1.95 13.26
C ARG A 25 -0.37 0.67 12.94
N ILE A 26 -1.70 0.74 12.88
CA ILE A 26 -2.52 -0.41 12.48
C ILE A 26 -2.11 -0.84 11.06
N MET A 27 -1.86 -2.14 10.89
CA MET A 27 -1.42 -2.76 9.62
C MET A 27 -0.13 -2.21 9.00
N ALA A 28 0.72 -1.51 9.76
CA ALA A 28 1.96 -0.94 9.22
C ALA A 28 2.84 -2.00 8.51
N ALA A 29 2.95 -3.21 9.08
CA ALA A 29 3.69 -4.31 8.46
C ALA A 29 3.05 -4.81 7.16
N THR A 30 1.73 -5.02 7.13
CA THR A 30 1.01 -5.43 5.92
C THR A 30 1.13 -4.40 4.80
N ASN A 31 1.00 -3.12 5.15
CA ASN A 31 1.19 -2.02 4.20
C ASN A 31 2.62 -1.98 3.65
N LEU A 32 3.62 -2.22 4.51
CA LEU A 32 5.01 -2.29 4.09
C LEU A 32 5.27 -3.50 3.18
N LEU A 33 4.71 -4.68 3.50
CA LEU A 33 4.81 -5.85 2.64
C LEU A 33 4.25 -5.58 1.24
N LYS A 34 3.14 -4.84 1.13
CA LYS A 34 2.60 -4.45 -0.17
C LYS A 34 3.54 -3.53 -0.95
N GLN A 35 4.22 -2.60 -0.29
CA GLN A 35 5.24 -1.78 -0.93
C GLN A 35 6.44 -2.61 -1.40
N LEU A 36 6.89 -3.57 -0.58
CA LEU A 36 7.98 -4.48 -0.94
C LEU A 36 7.61 -5.36 -2.15
N GLU A 37 6.36 -5.85 -2.21
CA GLU A 37 5.85 -6.59 -3.37
C GLU A 37 5.93 -5.75 -4.65
N PHE A 38 5.50 -4.48 -4.59
CA PHE A 38 5.59 -3.58 -5.74
C PHE A 38 7.04 -3.30 -6.14
N SER A 39 7.94 -3.05 -5.18
CA SER A 39 9.35 -2.82 -5.47
C SER A 39 10.03 -4.05 -6.07
N ALA A 40 9.71 -5.26 -5.58
CA ALA A 40 10.27 -6.50 -6.11
C ALA A 40 9.80 -6.76 -7.55
N LEU A 41 8.51 -6.54 -7.84
CA LEU A 41 7.98 -6.63 -9.20
C LEU A 41 8.65 -5.61 -10.12
N ASP A 42 8.78 -4.36 -9.68
CA ASP A 42 9.42 -3.30 -10.47
C ASP A 42 10.86 -3.67 -10.87
N MET A 43 11.65 -4.19 -9.93
CA MET A 43 13.01 -4.65 -10.21
C MET A 43 13.03 -5.85 -11.18
N ALA A 44 12.10 -6.80 -11.03
CA ALA A 44 12.01 -7.94 -11.94
C ALA A 44 11.68 -7.51 -13.37
N LEU A 45 10.73 -6.60 -13.52
CA LEU A 45 10.32 -6.08 -14.84
C LEU A 45 11.44 -5.32 -15.53
N HIS A 46 12.21 -4.51 -14.81
CA HIS A 46 13.25 -3.67 -15.41
C HIS A 46 14.61 -4.35 -15.56
N HIS A 47 14.82 -5.52 -14.95
CA HIS A 47 16.08 -6.26 -15.08
C HIS A 47 15.97 -7.49 -15.99
N GLN A 48 14.84 -8.20 -15.97
CA GLN A 48 14.75 -9.57 -16.55
C GLN A 48 13.63 -9.73 -17.57
N TYR A 49 12.65 -8.83 -17.59
CA TYR A 49 11.49 -8.93 -18.46
C TYR A 49 11.69 -8.10 -19.74
N ASP A 50 11.51 -8.73 -20.90
CA ASP A 50 11.46 -8.05 -22.19
C ASP A 50 10.12 -8.32 -22.87
N PRO A 51 9.23 -7.32 -22.99
CA PRO A 51 7.87 -7.51 -23.51
C PRO A 51 7.83 -7.88 -25.00
N TYR A 52 8.92 -7.76 -25.74
CA TYR A 52 8.97 -8.10 -27.17
C TYR A 52 9.54 -9.48 -27.45
N SER A 53 10.20 -10.11 -26.47
CA SER A 53 10.83 -11.43 -26.63
C SER A 53 10.20 -12.54 -25.78
N THR A 54 9.26 -12.21 -24.88
CA THR A 54 8.53 -13.18 -24.07
C THR A 54 7.03 -13.23 -24.40
N THR A 55 6.40 -14.35 -24.04
CA THR A 55 4.92 -14.49 -24.00
C THR A 55 4.37 -14.41 -22.58
N GLU A 56 5.26 -14.36 -21.57
CA GLU A 56 4.89 -14.14 -20.18
C GLU A 56 4.23 -12.78 -20.03
N THR A 57 3.17 -12.73 -19.26
CA THR A 57 2.51 -11.48 -18.87
C THR A 57 3.16 -10.91 -17.62
N ILE A 58 2.89 -9.63 -17.34
CA ILE A 58 3.30 -8.97 -16.10
C ILE A 58 2.71 -9.70 -14.87
N PHE A 59 1.54 -10.35 -15.00
CA PHE A 59 0.94 -11.11 -13.91
C PHE A 59 1.70 -12.40 -13.62
N ASP A 60 2.20 -13.07 -14.66
CA ASP A 60 3.04 -14.26 -14.51
C ASP A 60 4.34 -13.90 -13.77
N VAL A 61 4.97 -12.79 -14.14
CA VAL A 61 6.18 -12.28 -13.44
C VAL A 61 5.86 -11.93 -11.98
N LYS A 62 4.71 -11.31 -11.71
CA LYS A 62 4.28 -10.99 -10.34
C LYS A 62 4.07 -12.25 -9.50
N ASP A 63 3.44 -13.28 -10.05
CA ASP A 63 3.21 -14.53 -9.34
C ASP A 63 4.54 -15.27 -9.09
N GLN A 64 5.47 -15.27 -10.05
CA GLN A 64 6.83 -15.79 -9.86
C GLN A 64 7.62 -15.07 -8.75
N VAL A 65 7.49 -13.74 -8.65
CA VAL A 65 8.15 -12.96 -7.59
C VAL A 65 7.53 -13.26 -6.22
N ALA A 66 6.23 -13.54 -6.15
CA ALA A 66 5.55 -13.86 -4.90
C ALA A 66 5.85 -15.28 -4.36
N GLU A 67 6.25 -16.21 -5.23
CA GLU A 67 6.60 -17.60 -4.87
C GLU A 67 8.05 -17.79 -4.39
N ARG A 68 8.90 -16.76 -4.50
CA ARG A 68 10.32 -16.77 -4.07
C ARG A 68 10.50 -16.42 -2.60
#